data_AF-A0A9Q5NEQ3-F1
#
_entry.id   AF-A0A9Q5NEQ3-F1
#
_cell.length_a   1.000
_cell.length_b   1.000
_cell.length_c   1.000
_cell.angle_alpha   90.00
_cell.angle_beta   90.00
_cell.angle_gamma   90.00
#
_symmetry.space_group_name_H-M   'P 1'
#
loop_
_entity.id
_entity.type
_entity.pdbx_description
1 polymer ?
#
loop_
_entity_poly.entity_id
_entity_poly.type
_entity_poly.pdbx_seq_one_letter_code
_entity_poly.pdbx_strand_id
1 'polypeptide(L)'
;MTRTRSPIQILAFFVLATFLTFILFLGVAQEVENYAGHLKGNVAAPGQDSSSKEKPDFNRYIWRRTLSDDELDFDKQDRRIIFIGDIHGMKESFDKLLKKANYNPNTDHLIHVGDIVAKGPLDGSLDVLTFMTKHNITGIRGNHDQMVIGWRAWIENVLSQSSGRYWLEKLEKKNKKEREAYLKDLKKALKKGKEEEWKRIPDDWEFMGDHYTVARNRRIIFIGDIHGMKESFDKLLKKANYNPNTDHLIHVGDIVAKGPLDGSLDVLTFATKHNITGIRGNHDQMVIGWRAWIENVLSQSGGRYWLEKLEKKSKKEREAYLKDLKKALRKGKEEGWKRIPDDWEFMGDHYTVARSMNDEQAFYLRNLPLVMHIPRLHAFVVHAGLLPLDPRRSATSTRQPLARVPEDEDKGEGKKKDVVERLRVVQEGGILSDVPQNKDPWNVMNVRSILKDNSISRDSKKGSAWAPLWNSIVSRCGGFNLDLDYAGEDDPESFMDEGYSGTIKSSLEMIKKKPLPCYPSTVVYGHAASRGLDIRRWTKGLDTGCVYGRRLTTLVLSHPSSSLTDPSDNDDDTESGNEDDDDDDEHSLSRKEKMRFGDPDWTSISTRIVSVSCPDL
;
A
#
# COMPACT_ATOMS: atom_id res chain seq x y z
N MET A 1 -29.00 -57.82 -41.20
CA MET A 1 -28.52 -57.19 -42.45
C MET A 1 -27.28 -56.39 -42.15
N THR A 2 -26.11 -56.91 -42.53
CA THR A 2 -24.82 -56.24 -42.40
C THR A 2 -24.78 -55.03 -43.33
N ARG A 3 -24.79 -53.83 -42.72
CA ARG A 3 -24.76 -52.55 -43.45
C ARG A 3 -23.35 -52.34 -43.98
N THR A 4 -23.12 -52.70 -45.24
CA THR A 4 -21.87 -52.42 -45.96
C THR A 4 -21.68 -50.90 -46.02
N ARG A 5 -20.60 -50.39 -45.39
CA ARG A 5 -20.24 -48.96 -45.42
C ARG A 5 -19.98 -48.53 -46.85
N SER A 6 -20.43 -47.33 -47.22
CA SER A 6 -20.28 -46.84 -48.61
C SER A 6 -18.79 -46.61 -48.94
N PRO A 7 -18.38 -46.73 -50.22
CA PRO A 7 -16.99 -46.53 -50.64
C PRO A 7 -16.41 -45.19 -50.18
N ILE A 8 -17.25 -44.15 -50.07
CA ILE A 8 -16.88 -42.80 -49.62
C ILE A 8 -16.51 -42.80 -48.13
N GLN A 9 -17.21 -43.58 -47.30
CA GLN A 9 -16.90 -43.68 -45.87
C GLN A 9 -15.60 -44.45 -45.63
N ILE A 10 -15.33 -45.47 -46.46
CA ILE A 10 -14.06 -46.21 -46.42
C ILE A 10 -12.91 -45.29 -46.83
N LEU A 11 -13.09 -44.50 -47.90
CA LEU A 11 -12.10 -43.52 -48.36
C LEU A 11 -11.83 -42.43 -47.32
N ALA A 12 -12.86 -41.87 -46.69
CA ALA A 12 -12.71 -40.87 -45.63
C ALA A 12 -11.98 -41.43 -44.41
N PHE A 13 -12.27 -42.68 -44.02
CA PHE A 13 -11.57 -43.33 -42.93
C PHE A 13 -10.10 -43.62 -43.29
N PHE A 14 -9.84 -43.99 -44.55
CA PHE A 14 -8.49 -44.21 -45.04
C PHE A 14 -7.67 -42.92 -45.04
N VAL A 15 -8.24 -41.82 -45.55
CA VAL A 15 -7.61 -40.48 -45.54
C VAL A 15 -7.32 -40.01 -44.13
N LEU A 16 -8.29 -40.14 -43.21
CA LEU A 16 -8.11 -39.74 -41.81
C LEU A 16 -7.06 -40.62 -41.11
N ALA A 17 -7.05 -41.93 -41.36
CA ALA A 17 -6.06 -42.84 -40.83
C ALA A 17 -4.65 -42.53 -41.37
N THR A 18 -4.50 -42.22 -42.66
CA THR A 18 -3.23 -41.78 -43.24
C THR A 18 -2.77 -40.43 -42.70
N PHE A 19 -3.69 -39.50 -42.45
CA PHE A 19 -3.37 -38.20 -41.88
C PHE A 19 -2.93 -38.30 -40.41
N LEU A 20 -3.63 -39.11 -39.61
CA LEU A 20 -3.27 -39.36 -38.21
C LEU A 20 -1.96 -40.15 -38.09
N THR A 21 -1.73 -41.15 -38.94
CA THR A 21 -0.44 -41.85 -38.98
C THR A 21 0.68 -40.95 -39.44
N PHE A 22 0.45 -40.05 -40.40
CA PHE A 22 1.43 -39.04 -40.82
C PHE A 22 1.78 -38.05 -39.70
N ILE A 23 0.79 -37.56 -38.93
CA ILE A 23 1.04 -36.72 -37.74
C ILE A 23 1.83 -37.50 -36.68
N LEU A 24 1.48 -38.76 -36.43
CA LEU A 24 2.19 -39.61 -35.47
C LEU A 24 3.64 -39.85 -35.92
N PHE A 25 3.86 -40.09 -37.22
CA PHE A 25 5.19 -40.32 -37.79
C PHE A 25 6.04 -39.04 -37.79
N LEU A 26 5.44 -37.86 -38.05
CA LEU A 26 6.12 -36.58 -37.92
C LEU A 26 6.47 -36.26 -36.46
N GLY A 27 5.56 -36.54 -35.53
CA GLY A 27 5.82 -36.38 -34.09
C GLY A 27 6.96 -37.28 -33.61
N VAL A 28 6.94 -38.56 -33.99
CA VAL A 28 8.00 -39.52 -33.65
C VAL A 28 9.31 -39.21 -34.37
N ALA A 29 9.28 -38.75 -35.63
CA ALA A 29 10.48 -38.35 -36.35
C ALA A 29 11.14 -37.11 -35.72
N GLN A 30 10.33 -36.12 -35.31
CA GLN A 30 10.81 -34.94 -34.56
C GLN A 30 11.43 -35.36 -33.22
N GLU A 31 10.83 -36.34 -32.53
CA GLU A 31 11.31 -36.84 -31.24
C GLU A 31 12.59 -37.68 -31.39
N VAL A 32 12.70 -38.50 -32.44
CA VAL A 32 13.91 -39.26 -32.80
C VAL A 32 15.04 -38.34 -33.26
N GLU A 33 14.75 -37.26 -33.98
CA GLU A 33 15.75 -36.24 -34.36
C GLU A 33 16.25 -35.48 -33.12
N ASN A 34 15.35 -35.15 -32.17
CA ASN A 34 15.70 -34.56 -30.88
C ASN A 34 16.53 -35.52 -30.00
N TYR A 35 16.23 -36.83 -30.02
CA TYR A 35 16.93 -37.86 -29.25
C TYR A 35 18.29 -38.21 -29.88
N ALA A 36 18.38 -38.24 -31.21
CA ALA A 36 19.63 -38.42 -31.95
C ALA A 36 20.55 -37.20 -31.81
N GLY A 37 19.97 -36.00 -31.69
CA GLY A 37 20.69 -34.77 -31.31
C GLY A 37 21.28 -34.85 -29.90
N HIS A 38 20.57 -35.48 -28.94
CA HIS A 38 21.06 -35.70 -27.58
C HIS A 38 22.15 -36.78 -27.46
N LEU A 39 22.15 -37.79 -28.34
CA LEU A 39 23.14 -38.88 -28.31
C LEU A 39 24.46 -38.55 -29.03
N LYS A 40 24.49 -37.52 -29.89
CA LYS A 40 25.73 -37.05 -30.55
C LYS A 40 26.46 -35.92 -29.80
N GLY A 41 25.92 -35.43 -28.69
CA GLY A 41 26.46 -34.31 -27.93
C GLY A 41 27.46 -34.64 -26.81
N ASN A 42 27.70 -35.90 -26.47
CA ASN A 42 28.46 -36.26 -25.26
C ASN A 42 29.78 -36.99 -25.57
N VAL A 43 30.74 -36.28 -26.17
CA VAL A 43 32.19 -36.48 -25.88
C VAL A 43 32.90 -35.13 -26.04
N ALA A 44 32.93 -34.31 -24.98
CA ALA A 44 33.95 -33.28 -24.79
C ALA A 44 34.08 -32.94 -23.30
N ALA A 45 35.33 -32.84 -22.85
CA ALA A 45 35.77 -32.56 -21.48
C ALA A 45 35.36 -31.13 -21.01
N PRO A 46 35.43 -30.82 -19.71
CA PRO A 46 34.83 -29.62 -19.14
C PRO A 46 35.61 -28.36 -19.55
N GLY A 47 34.97 -27.51 -20.35
CA GLY A 47 35.53 -26.22 -20.77
C GLY A 47 34.55 -25.45 -21.64
N GLN A 48 33.89 -24.47 -21.03
CA GLN A 48 33.20 -23.33 -21.64
C GLN A 48 32.28 -23.63 -22.83
N ASP A 49 30.99 -23.87 -22.54
CA ASP A 49 29.93 -23.59 -23.51
C ASP A 49 29.36 -22.18 -23.27
N SER A 50 29.85 -21.23 -24.07
CA SER A 50 29.37 -19.86 -24.13
C SER A 50 28.08 -19.78 -24.94
N SER A 51 26.94 -20.23 -24.38
CA SER A 51 25.61 -19.85 -24.89
C SER A 51 24.43 -20.15 -23.95
N SER A 52 24.65 -20.36 -22.65
CA SER A 52 23.53 -20.48 -21.71
C SER A 52 22.84 -19.12 -21.57
N LYS A 53 21.67 -18.95 -22.20
CA LYS A 53 20.70 -17.96 -21.73
C LYS A 53 20.54 -18.20 -20.24
N GLU A 54 20.88 -17.22 -19.41
CA GLU A 54 20.68 -17.31 -17.97
C GLU A 54 19.25 -17.78 -17.72
N LYS A 55 19.10 -18.84 -16.92
CA LYS A 55 17.78 -19.30 -16.53
C LYS A 55 17.14 -18.19 -15.69
N PRO A 56 15.84 -17.91 -15.88
CA PRO A 56 15.16 -16.87 -15.12
C PRO A 56 15.32 -17.09 -13.62
N ASP A 57 15.55 -16.02 -12.86
CA ASP A 57 15.63 -16.09 -11.39
C ASP A 57 14.21 -16.24 -10.82
N PHE A 58 13.80 -17.50 -10.61
CA PHE A 58 12.47 -17.82 -10.10
C PHE A 58 12.27 -17.47 -8.61
N ASN A 59 13.33 -17.13 -7.86
CA ASN A 59 13.23 -16.77 -6.43
C ASN A 59 12.46 -15.46 -6.18
N ARG A 60 12.23 -14.67 -7.24
CA ARG A 60 11.57 -13.37 -7.18
C ARG A 60 10.06 -13.42 -7.40
N TYR A 61 9.52 -14.59 -7.74
CA TYR A 61 8.09 -14.79 -7.88
C TYR A 61 7.50 -15.38 -6.61
N ILE A 62 6.19 -15.16 -6.41
CA ILE A 62 5.42 -16.04 -5.53
C ILE A 62 5.38 -17.41 -6.20
N TRP A 63 6.40 -18.21 -5.92
CA TRP A 63 6.60 -19.54 -6.49
C TRP A 63 5.47 -20.49 -6.08
N ARG A 64 5.03 -20.35 -4.83
CA ARG A 64 3.96 -21.16 -4.24
C ARG A 64 3.08 -20.30 -3.35
N ARG A 65 1.79 -20.54 -3.45
CA ARG A 65 0.80 -20.11 -2.46
C ARG A 65 0.06 -21.36 -1.98
N THR A 66 -0.05 -21.52 -0.67
CA THR A 66 -0.89 -22.56 -0.08
C THR A 66 -2.28 -21.95 0.14
N LEU A 67 -3.31 -22.57 -0.42
CA LEU A 67 -4.70 -22.22 -0.13
C LEU A 67 -5.08 -22.89 1.19
N SER A 68 -5.63 -22.13 2.13
CA SER A 68 -6.12 -22.69 3.40
C SER A 68 -7.48 -23.37 3.21
N ASP A 69 -7.83 -24.26 4.14
CA ASP A 69 -9.13 -24.91 4.14
C ASP A 69 -10.27 -23.88 4.25
N ASP A 70 -10.07 -22.78 5.00
CA ASP A 70 -11.01 -21.65 5.09
C ASP A 70 -11.16 -20.89 3.76
N GLU A 71 -10.11 -20.81 2.95
CA GLU A 71 -10.13 -20.09 1.66
C GLU A 71 -10.89 -20.90 0.59
N LEU A 72 -10.74 -22.22 0.62
CA LEU A 72 -11.49 -23.13 -0.24
C LEU A 72 -12.90 -23.42 0.30
N ASP A 73 -13.06 -23.36 1.62
CA ASP A 73 -14.30 -23.61 2.38
C ASP A 73 -14.90 -24.99 2.05
N PHE A 74 -14.02 -26.00 1.97
CA PHE A 74 -14.30 -27.32 1.38
C PHE A 74 -15.29 -28.16 2.22
N ASP A 75 -15.42 -27.85 3.51
CA ASP A 75 -16.30 -28.57 4.45
C ASP A 75 -17.77 -28.16 4.34
N LYS A 76 -18.10 -27.09 3.60
CA LYS A 76 -19.49 -26.70 3.35
C LYS A 76 -20.10 -27.59 2.27
N GLN A 77 -21.22 -28.23 2.61
CA GLN A 77 -21.90 -29.25 1.80
C GLN A 77 -22.34 -28.78 0.40
N ASP A 78 -22.48 -27.46 0.20
CA ASP A 78 -22.92 -26.84 -1.07
C ASP A 78 -21.79 -26.14 -1.86
N ARG A 79 -20.52 -26.27 -1.43
CA ARG A 79 -19.38 -25.61 -2.09
C ARG A 79 -18.85 -26.45 -3.25
N ARG A 80 -18.68 -25.84 -4.42
CA ARG A 80 -18.10 -26.49 -5.61
C ARG A 80 -16.91 -25.70 -6.16
N ILE A 81 -15.82 -26.39 -6.48
CA ILE A 81 -14.62 -25.77 -7.07
C ILE A 81 -14.57 -26.11 -8.57
N ILE A 82 -14.32 -25.10 -9.39
CA ILE A 82 -14.23 -25.23 -10.85
C ILE A 82 -12.86 -24.76 -11.29
N PHE A 83 -12.11 -25.63 -11.97
CA PHE A 83 -10.86 -25.27 -12.62
C PHE A 83 -11.12 -24.94 -14.10
N ILE A 84 -10.60 -23.81 -14.58
CA ILE A 84 -10.69 -23.39 -15.98
C ILE A 84 -9.32 -23.31 -16.63
N GLY A 85 -9.23 -23.86 -17.85
CA GLY A 85 -8.07 -23.77 -18.74
C GLY A 85 -7.81 -22.36 -19.28
N ASP A 86 -6.91 -22.26 -20.25
CA ASP A 86 -6.54 -21.02 -20.93
C ASP A 86 -7.78 -20.30 -21.50
N ILE A 87 -7.88 -18.99 -21.22
CA ILE A 87 -9.03 -18.17 -21.62
C ILE A 87 -8.67 -17.29 -22.80
N HIS A 88 -7.46 -16.73 -22.83
CA HIS A 88 -6.93 -15.94 -23.92
C HIS A 88 -7.87 -14.82 -24.40
N GLY A 89 -8.54 -14.14 -23.47
CA GLY A 89 -9.49 -13.08 -23.80
C GLY A 89 -10.70 -13.53 -24.64
N MET A 90 -10.99 -14.83 -24.74
CA MET A 90 -12.13 -15.37 -25.48
C MET A 90 -13.42 -15.27 -24.64
N LYS A 91 -13.83 -14.03 -24.34
CA LYS A 91 -14.93 -13.70 -23.42
C LYS A 91 -16.24 -14.44 -23.72
N GLU A 92 -16.63 -14.53 -24.99
CA GLU A 92 -17.88 -15.21 -25.37
C GLU A 92 -17.83 -16.72 -25.06
N SER A 93 -16.70 -17.38 -25.34
CA SER A 93 -16.48 -18.79 -25.02
C SER A 93 -16.44 -19.02 -23.52
N PHE A 94 -15.79 -18.10 -22.79
CA PHE A 94 -15.74 -18.10 -21.34
C PHE A 94 -17.16 -18.02 -20.73
N ASP A 95 -17.99 -17.08 -21.19
CA ASP A 95 -19.39 -16.94 -20.72
C ASP A 95 -20.24 -18.17 -21.03
N LYS A 96 -20.10 -18.73 -22.24
CA LYS A 96 -20.80 -19.96 -22.62
C LYS A 96 -20.38 -21.13 -21.74
N LEU A 97 -19.10 -21.23 -21.39
CA LEU A 97 -18.59 -22.26 -20.50
C LEU A 97 -19.14 -22.09 -19.08
N LEU A 98 -19.08 -20.89 -18.51
CA LEU A 98 -19.64 -20.61 -17.18
C LEU A 98 -21.13 -20.90 -17.11
N LYS A 99 -21.89 -20.50 -18.15
CA LYS A 99 -23.31 -20.83 -18.26
C LYS A 99 -23.55 -22.33 -18.32
N LYS A 100 -22.76 -23.07 -19.11
CA LYS A 100 -22.87 -24.53 -19.23
C LYS A 100 -22.47 -25.26 -17.94
N ALA A 101 -21.50 -24.74 -17.20
CA ALA A 101 -21.13 -25.22 -15.88
C ALA A 101 -22.17 -24.87 -14.79
N ASN A 102 -23.17 -24.04 -15.12
CA ASN A 102 -24.09 -23.43 -14.17
C ASN A 102 -23.34 -22.73 -13.03
N TYR A 103 -22.34 -21.92 -13.39
CA TYR A 103 -21.50 -21.21 -12.43
C TYR A 103 -22.33 -20.21 -11.60
N ASN A 104 -22.23 -20.31 -10.29
CA ASN A 104 -22.83 -19.42 -9.31
C ASN A 104 -21.74 -18.83 -8.42
N PRO A 105 -21.45 -17.51 -8.50
CA PRO A 105 -20.38 -16.89 -7.73
C PRO A 105 -20.58 -16.93 -6.20
N ASN A 106 -21.80 -17.20 -5.72
CA ASN A 106 -22.10 -17.26 -4.29
C ASN A 106 -21.79 -18.65 -3.68
N THR A 107 -21.84 -19.72 -4.50
CA THR A 107 -21.65 -21.10 -4.04
C THR A 107 -20.42 -21.76 -4.64
N ASP A 108 -19.98 -21.32 -5.81
CA ASP A 108 -18.80 -21.86 -6.48
C ASP A 108 -17.53 -21.05 -6.18
N HIS A 109 -16.39 -21.71 -6.25
CA HIS A 109 -15.08 -21.09 -6.33
C HIS A 109 -14.45 -21.40 -7.68
N LEU A 110 -14.09 -20.38 -8.44
CA LEU A 110 -13.47 -20.54 -9.77
C LEU A 110 -11.95 -20.37 -9.63
N ILE A 111 -11.20 -21.30 -10.24
CA ILE A 111 -9.73 -21.29 -10.26
C ILE A 111 -9.25 -21.35 -11.72
N HIS A 112 -8.51 -20.35 -12.21
CA HIS A 112 -7.93 -20.41 -13.56
C HIS A 112 -6.47 -20.90 -13.54
N VAL A 113 -6.08 -21.63 -14.58
CA VAL A 113 -4.71 -22.17 -14.73
C VAL A 113 -3.73 -21.21 -15.41
N GLY A 114 -4.17 -19.98 -15.69
CA GLY A 114 -3.37 -18.92 -16.31
C GLY A 114 -3.83 -18.62 -17.73
N ASP A 115 -3.06 -17.80 -18.43
CA ASP A 115 -3.28 -17.41 -19.82
C ASP A 115 -4.70 -16.86 -20.02
N ILE A 116 -5.03 -15.88 -19.18
CA ILE A 116 -6.36 -15.27 -19.13
C ILE A 116 -6.56 -14.24 -20.25
N VAL A 117 -5.46 -13.65 -20.73
CA VAL A 117 -5.44 -12.58 -21.74
C VAL A 117 -4.58 -12.91 -22.94
N ALA A 118 -4.55 -11.99 -23.91
CA ALA A 118 -3.80 -12.10 -25.16
C ALA A 118 -4.32 -13.22 -26.08
N LYS A 119 -3.85 -13.26 -27.34
CA LYS A 119 -4.32 -14.13 -28.45
C LYS A 119 -5.73 -13.85 -28.94
N GLY A 120 -6.70 -13.64 -28.05
CA GLY A 120 -8.05 -13.18 -28.40
C GLY A 120 -8.14 -11.67 -28.63
N PRO A 121 -9.36 -11.18 -28.90
CA PRO A 121 -9.63 -9.74 -29.05
C PRO A 121 -9.24 -8.92 -27.81
N LEU A 122 -8.90 -7.64 -28.04
CA LEU A 122 -8.52 -6.72 -26.96
C LEU A 122 -9.67 -6.47 -25.98
N ASP A 123 -10.85 -6.14 -26.51
CA ASP A 123 -12.09 -5.97 -25.75
C ASP A 123 -12.42 -7.24 -24.95
N GLY A 124 -12.32 -8.41 -25.58
CA GLY A 124 -12.50 -9.69 -24.89
C GLY A 124 -11.51 -9.91 -23.75
N SER A 125 -10.23 -9.57 -23.94
CA SER A 125 -9.22 -9.62 -22.87
C SER A 125 -9.54 -8.66 -21.72
N LEU A 126 -9.98 -7.44 -22.01
CA LEU A 126 -10.36 -6.44 -21.01
C LEU A 126 -11.62 -6.85 -20.25
N ASP A 127 -12.59 -7.46 -20.92
CA ASP A 127 -13.82 -7.95 -20.32
C ASP A 127 -13.58 -9.16 -19.41
N VAL A 128 -12.70 -10.08 -19.82
CA VAL A 128 -12.26 -11.19 -18.97
C VAL A 128 -11.56 -10.64 -17.72
N LEU A 129 -10.62 -9.71 -17.87
CA LEU A 129 -9.96 -9.06 -16.72
C LEU A 129 -10.98 -8.38 -15.79
N THR A 130 -11.94 -7.63 -16.36
CA THR A 130 -13.00 -6.97 -15.60
C THR A 130 -13.82 -7.98 -14.82
N PHE A 131 -14.18 -9.11 -15.44
CA PHE A 131 -14.86 -10.20 -14.75
C PHE A 131 -14.00 -10.76 -13.60
N MET A 132 -12.73 -11.08 -13.85
CA MET A 132 -11.81 -11.59 -12.82
C MET A 132 -11.69 -10.64 -11.63
N THR A 133 -11.63 -9.33 -11.86
CA THR A 133 -11.51 -8.33 -10.78
C THR A 133 -12.78 -8.11 -9.97
N LYS A 134 -13.96 -8.38 -10.54
CA LYS A 134 -15.26 -8.17 -9.87
C LYS A 134 -15.72 -9.37 -9.05
N HIS A 135 -15.11 -10.53 -9.24
CA HIS A 135 -15.52 -11.78 -8.63
C HIS A 135 -14.37 -12.38 -7.81
N ASN A 136 -14.70 -13.16 -6.78
CA ASN A 136 -13.71 -13.82 -5.93
C ASN A 136 -13.13 -15.05 -6.64
N ILE A 137 -12.20 -14.83 -7.56
CA ILE A 137 -11.61 -15.84 -8.45
C ILE A 137 -10.13 -16.00 -8.13
N THR A 138 -9.69 -17.25 -7.98
CA THR A 138 -8.29 -17.61 -7.74
C THR A 138 -7.64 -18.06 -9.04
N GLY A 139 -6.32 -18.01 -9.13
CA GLY A 139 -5.62 -18.61 -10.26
C GLY A 139 -4.13 -18.47 -10.17
N ILE A 140 -3.45 -19.07 -11.15
CA ILE A 140 -2.01 -18.94 -11.33
C ILE A 140 -1.71 -18.05 -12.54
N ARG A 141 -0.48 -17.54 -12.59
CA ARG A 141 -0.01 -16.71 -13.69
C ARG A 141 0.48 -17.59 -14.84
N GLY A 142 -0.09 -17.40 -16.03
CA GLY A 142 0.41 -18.02 -17.27
C GLY A 142 1.56 -17.24 -17.89
N ASN A 143 2.22 -17.83 -18.89
CA ASN A 143 3.33 -17.19 -19.59
C ASN A 143 2.84 -15.99 -20.42
N HIS A 144 1.65 -16.05 -21.02
CA HIS A 144 1.07 -14.93 -21.74
C HIS A 144 0.70 -13.77 -20.81
N ASP A 145 0.21 -14.09 -19.60
CA ASP A 145 -0.07 -13.08 -18.57
C ASP A 145 1.22 -12.37 -18.13
N GLN A 146 2.30 -13.14 -17.93
CA GLN A 146 3.61 -12.59 -17.57
C GLN A 146 4.15 -11.63 -18.64
N MET A 147 3.97 -11.94 -19.93
CA MET A 147 4.35 -11.04 -21.01
C MET A 147 3.58 -9.72 -20.96
N VAL A 148 2.27 -9.77 -20.72
CA VAL A 148 1.43 -8.55 -20.61
C VAL A 148 1.88 -7.68 -19.43
N ILE A 149 2.20 -8.30 -18.30
CA ILE A 149 2.76 -7.60 -17.12
C ILE A 149 4.10 -6.95 -17.47
N GLY A 150 4.99 -7.66 -18.16
CA GLY A 150 6.28 -7.11 -18.61
C GLY A 150 6.11 -5.90 -19.53
N TRP A 151 5.22 -5.99 -20.53
CA TRP A 151 4.88 -4.86 -21.40
C TRP A 151 4.30 -3.69 -20.60
N ARG A 152 3.44 -3.96 -19.63
CA ARG A 152 2.86 -2.92 -18.77
C ARG A 152 3.94 -2.19 -17.97
N ALA A 153 4.86 -2.93 -17.34
CA ALA A 153 5.97 -2.36 -16.59
C ALA A 153 6.89 -1.51 -17.50
N TRP A 154 7.19 -2.01 -18.70
CA TRP A 154 7.97 -1.27 -19.70
C TRP A 154 7.31 0.05 -20.12
N ILE A 155 6.02 0.01 -20.49
CA ILE A 155 5.25 1.20 -20.88
C ILE A 155 5.27 2.22 -19.76
N GLU A 156 5.06 1.79 -18.52
CA GLU A 156 5.06 2.70 -17.38
C GLU A 156 6.44 3.30 -17.08
N ASN A 157 7.53 2.56 -17.31
CA ASN A 157 8.87 3.13 -17.24
C ASN A 157 9.11 4.18 -18.32
N VAL A 158 8.70 3.91 -19.56
CA VAL A 158 8.77 4.89 -20.64
C VAL A 158 7.99 6.14 -20.23
N LEU A 159 6.77 5.99 -19.74
CA LEU A 159 5.92 7.10 -19.32
C LEU A 159 6.45 7.89 -18.11
N SER A 160 7.37 7.33 -17.30
CA SER A 160 7.99 8.08 -16.19
C SER A 160 9.09 9.04 -16.64
N GLN A 161 9.54 8.96 -17.90
CA GLN A 161 10.55 9.83 -18.49
C GLN A 161 9.92 11.11 -19.03
N SER A 162 10.64 12.23 -18.93
CA SER A 162 10.17 13.56 -19.33
C SER A 162 9.68 13.64 -20.79
N SER A 163 10.30 12.88 -21.70
CA SER A 163 9.93 12.81 -23.13
C SER A 163 9.24 11.51 -23.53
N GLY A 164 8.97 10.62 -22.58
CA GLY A 164 8.56 9.25 -22.87
C GLY A 164 7.18 9.12 -23.50
N ARG A 165 6.21 9.91 -23.02
CA ARG A 165 4.84 9.92 -23.58
C ARG A 165 4.81 10.31 -25.05
N TYR A 166 5.46 11.41 -25.39
CA TYR A 166 5.57 11.89 -26.77
C TYR A 166 6.28 10.87 -27.68
N TRP A 167 7.33 10.23 -27.16
CA TRP A 167 8.05 9.19 -27.87
C TRP A 167 7.18 7.95 -28.14
N LEU A 168 6.44 7.48 -27.13
CA LEU A 168 5.58 6.31 -27.24
C LEU A 168 4.44 6.55 -28.25
N GLU A 169 3.77 7.70 -28.19
CA GLU A 169 2.72 8.07 -29.15
C GLU A 169 3.23 8.10 -30.60
N LYS A 170 4.46 8.61 -30.82
CA LYS A 170 5.11 8.57 -32.13
C LYS A 170 5.41 7.15 -32.60
N LEU A 171 5.78 6.25 -31.69
CA LEU A 171 6.05 4.85 -31.99
C LEU A 171 4.76 4.09 -32.34
N GLU A 172 3.67 4.35 -31.60
CA GLU A 172 2.37 3.71 -31.79
C GLU A 172 1.71 4.11 -33.10
N LYS A 173 1.85 5.38 -33.52
CA LYS A 173 1.35 5.90 -34.81
C LYS A 173 2.04 5.29 -36.03
N LYS A 174 3.21 4.66 -35.87
CA LYS A 174 3.92 3.99 -36.99
C LYS A 174 3.20 2.72 -37.38
N ASN A 175 3.14 2.47 -38.68
CA ASN A 175 2.71 1.16 -39.18
C ASN A 175 3.77 0.09 -38.84
N LYS A 176 3.42 -1.19 -39.01
CA LYS A 176 4.30 -2.31 -38.63
C LYS A 176 5.69 -2.21 -39.24
N LYS A 177 5.80 -1.93 -40.55
CA LYS A 177 7.07 -1.88 -41.28
C LYS A 177 7.95 -0.72 -40.80
N GLU A 178 7.36 0.46 -40.60
CA GLU A 178 8.05 1.64 -40.06
C GLU A 178 8.53 1.43 -38.62
N ARG A 179 7.70 0.78 -37.81
CA ARG A 179 8.02 0.46 -36.41
C ARG A 179 9.18 -0.52 -36.32
N GLU A 180 9.15 -1.58 -37.11
CA GLU A 180 10.24 -2.56 -37.18
C GLU A 180 11.57 -1.94 -37.64
N ALA A 181 11.53 -1.09 -38.67
CA ALA A 181 12.70 -0.36 -39.13
C ALA A 181 13.25 0.58 -38.04
N TYR A 182 12.38 1.36 -37.39
CA TYR A 182 12.75 2.26 -36.30
C TYR A 182 13.38 1.51 -35.12
N LEU A 183 12.76 0.41 -34.67
CA LEU A 183 13.28 -0.39 -33.55
C LEU A 183 14.63 -1.03 -33.87
N LYS A 184 14.86 -1.43 -35.13
CA LYS A 184 16.16 -1.96 -35.57
C LYS A 184 17.26 -0.91 -35.46
N ASP A 185 16.99 0.32 -35.85
CA ASP A 185 17.97 1.40 -35.77
C ASP A 185 18.14 1.91 -34.33
N LEU A 186 17.08 1.94 -33.54
CA LEU A 186 17.11 2.19 -32.10
C LEU A 186 18.05 1.20 -31.38
N LYS A 187 17.91 -0.11 -31.64
CA LYS A 187 18.80 -1.13 -31.06
C LYS A 187 20.28 -0.89 -31.41
N LYS A 188 20.58 -0.44 -32.64
CA LYS A 188 21.96 -0.09 -33.04
C LYS A 188 22.46 1.17 -32.34
N ALA A 189 21.60 2.18 -32.15
CA ALA A 189 21.94 3.43 -31.48
C ALA A 189 22.22 3.21 -29.99
N LEU A 190 21.36 2.43 -29.31
CA LEU A 190 21.54 2.01 -27.91
C LEU A 190 22.89 1.29 -27.70
N LYS A 191 23.23 0.31 -28.56
CA LYS A 191 24.54 -0.38 -28.51
C LYS A 191 25.74 0.55 -28.67
N LYS A 192 25.55 1.72 -29.30
CA LYS A 192 26.59 2.73 -29.51
C LYS A 192 26.56 3.85 -28.46
N GLY A 193 25.70 3.75 -27.44
CA GLY A 193 25.50 4.79 -26.43
C GLY A 193 24.95 6.11 -27.00
N LYS A 194 24.33 6.08 -28.19
CA LYS A 194 23.81 7.26 -28.89
C LYS A 194 22.35 7.55 -28.57
N GLU A 195 21.76 6.79 -27.68
CA GLU A 195 20.34 6.85 -27.37
C GLU A 195 20.12 6.48 -25.90
N GLU A 196 19.00 6.92 -25.34
CA GLU A 196 18.71 6.76 -23.92
C GLU A 196 18.24 5.33 -23.59
N GLU A 197 18.86 4.71 -22.58
CA GLU A 197 18.60 3.31 -22.18
C GLU A 197 17.14 3.00 -21.85
N TRP A 198 16.36 3.99 -21.39
CA TRP A 198 14.94 3.80 -21.09
C TRP A 198 14.09 3.48 -22.33
N LYS A 199 14.61 3.73 -23.55
CA LYS A 199 13.95 3.36 -24.83
C LYS A 199 14.15 1.89 -25.20
N ARG A 200 15.01 1.16 -24.47
CA ARG A 200 15.30 -0.25 -24.74
C ARG A 200 14.06 -1.11 -24.47
N ILE A 201 13.63 -1.88 -25.46
CA ILE A 201 12.67 -2.96 -25.29
C ILE A 201 13.46 -4.20 -24.88
N PRO A 202 13.19 -4.80 -23.71
CA PRO A 202 13.88 -6.02 -23.28
C PRO A 202 13.66 -7.17 -24.25
N ASP A 203 14.70 -7.97 -24.44
CA ASP A 203 14.63 -9.16 -25.29
C ASP A 203 13.96 -10.34 -24.54
N ASP A 204 13.89 -10.26 -23.20
CA ASP A 204 13.22 -11.16 -22.27
C ASP A 204 12.31 -10.41 -21.28
N TRP A 205 11.07 -10.86 -21.14
CA TRP A 205 10.06 -10.19 -20.31
C TRP A 205 10.13 -10.57 -18.82
N GLU A 206 10.89 -11.61 -18.49
CA GLU A 206 11.07 -12.10 -17.11
C GLU A 206 12.08 -11.26 -16.31
N PHE A 207 13.07 -10.66 -16.98
CA PHE A 207 14.09 -9.79 -16.36
C PHE A 207 13.54 -8.40 -15.96
N MET A 208 12.34 -8.05 -16.42
CA MET A 208 11.76 -6.72 -16.20
C MET A 208 11.13 -6.50 -14.82
N GLY A 209 10.85 -7.58 -14.06
CA GLY A 209 10.15 -7.51 -12.78
C GLY A 209 10.83 -6.63 -11.74
N ASP A 210 12.17 -6.55 -11.77
CA ASP A 210 12.95 -5.81 -10.76
C ASP A 210 13.64 -4.54 -11.28
N HIS A 211 14.12 -4.53 -12.53
CA HIS A 211 14.88 -3.39 -13.06
C HIS A 211 14.01 -2.20 -13.47
N TYR A 212 12.71 -2.46 -13.64
CA TYR A 212 11.70 -1.45 -13.88
C TYR A 212 10.61 -1.61 -12.85
N THR A 213 10.98 -1.58 -11.57
CA THR A 213 10.06 -1.09 -10.55
C THR A 213 9.67 0.30 -10.99
N VAL A 214 8.47 0.39 -11.55
CA VAL A 214 7.82 1.63 -11.91
C VAL A 214 7.67 2.40 -10.60
N ALA A 215 8.71 3.16 -10.24
CA ALA A 215 8.52 4.43 -9.57
C ALA A 215 7.77 5.28 -10.58
N ARG A 216 6.47 5.05 -10.64
CA ARG A 216 5.47 5.97 -11.12
C ARG A 216 5.88 7.24 -10.39
N ASN A 217 6.43 8.24 -11.09
CA ASN A 217 6.67 9.59 -10.57
C ASN A 217 5.30 10.26 -10.31
N ARG A 218 4.41 9.52 -9.66
CA ARG A 218 3.11 9.94 -9.21
C ARG A 218 3.36 10.86 -8.05
N ARG A 219 2.64 11.96 -8.08
CA ARG A 219 2.56 12.84 -6.93
C ARG A 219 1.83 12.08 -5.82
N ILE A 220 2.44 12.04 -4.64
CA ILE A 220 1.88 11.37 -3.46
C ILE A 220 1.21 12.44 -2.61
N ILE A 221 -0.03 12.19 -2.20
CA ILE A 221 -0.86 13.14 -1.46
C ILE A 221 -1.26 12.44 -0.17
N PHE A 222 -0.76 12.92 0.97
CA PHE A 222 -1.15 12.43 2.29
C PHE A 222 -2.25 13.32 2.87
N ILE A 223 -3.39 12.77 3.28
CA ILE A 223 -4.50 13.54 3.87
C ILE A 223 -4.65 13.25 5.36
N GLY A 224 -4.88 14.30 6.15
CA GLY A 224 -5.18 14.24 7.59
C GLY A 224 -6.53 13.60 7.94
N ASP A 225 -6.88 13.63 9.22
CA ASP A 225 -8.11 13.07 9.78
C ASP A 225 -9.37 13.70 9.14
N ILE A 226 -10.18 12.88 8.47
CA ILE A 226 -11.33 13.33 7.66
C ILE A 226 -12.61 13.35 8.48
N HIS A 227 -12.83 12.35 9.35
CA HIS A 227 -14.01 12.24 10.22
C HIS A 227 -15.35 12.43 9.50
N GLY A 228 -15.50 11.89 8.29
CA GLY A 228 -16.73 12.03 7.51
C GLY A 228 -17.02 13.44 6.98
N MET A 229 -16.06 14.37 7.05
CA MET A 229 -16.19 15.74 6.50
C MET A 229 -16.08 15.74 4.97
N LYS A 230 -17.06 15.12 4.30
CA LYS A 230 -17.05 14.83 2.85
C LYS A 230 -16.96 16.09 1.99
N GLU A 231 -17.67 17.16 2.35
CA GLU A 231 -17.62 18.41 1.59
C GLU A 231 -16.22 19.05 1.64
N SER A 232 -15.61 19.12 2.82
CA SER A 232 -14.24 19.59 3.01
C SER A 232 -13.24 18.69 2.30
N PHE A 233 -13.46 17.37 2.31
CA PHE A 233 -12.66 16.40 1.57
C PHE A 233 -12.66 16.69 0.06
N ASP A 234 -13.83 16.91 -0.54
CA ASP A 234 -13.93 17.24 -1.97
C ASP A 234 -13.28 18.58 -2.31
N LYS A 235 -13.51 19.61 -1.48
CA LYS A 235 -12.86 20.93 -1.61
C LYS A 235 -11.35 20.79 -1.58
N LEU A 236 -10.81 19.97 -0.66
CA LEU A 236 -9.38 19.74 -0.57
C LEU A 236 -8.82 19.01 -1.79
N LEU A 237 -9.49 17.95 -2.27
CA LEU A 237 -9.05 17.23 -3.46
C LEU A 237 -9.05 18.14 -4.70
N LYS A 238 -10.05 19.01 -4.82
CA LYS A 238 -10.10 20.04 -5.87
C LYS A 238 -8.94 21.04 -5.73
N LYS A 239 -8.70 21.61 -4.54
CA LYS A 239 -7.61 22.57 -4.28
C LYS A 239 -6.22 21.93 -4.46
N ALA A 240 -6.08 20.63 -4.19
CA ALA A 240 -4.85 19.88 -4.44
C ALA A 240 -4.66 19.51 -5.93
N ASN A 241 -5.68 19.75 -6.77
CA ASN A 241 -5.77 19.29 -8.17
C ASN A 241 -5.59 17.77 -8.28
N TYR A 242 -6.23 17.00 -7.39
CA TYR A 242 -6.08 15.54 -7.34
C TYR A 242 -6.59 14.88 -8.62
N ASN A 243 -5.76 14.00 -9.19
CA ASN A 243 -6.07 13.20 -10.35
C ASN A 243 -5.78 11.71 -10.05
N PRO A 244 -6.80 10.85 -10.00
CA PRO A 244 -6.64 9.43 -9.64
C PRO A 244 -5.77 8.62 -10.63
N ASN A 245 -5.53 9.14 -11.84
CA ASN A 245 -4.69 8.46 -12.82
C ASN A 245 -3.19 8.73 -12.61
N THR A 246 -2.86 9.92 -12.10
CA THR A 246 -1.48 10.41 -11.98
C THR A 246 -1.01 10.63 -10.56
N ASP A 247 -1.91 10.58 -9.58
CA ASP A 247 -1.60 10.75 -8.17
C ASP A 247 -1.79 9.45 -7.40
N HIS A 248 -1.19 9.41 -6.22
CA HIS A 248 -1.47 8.38 -5.22
C HIS A 248 -1.89 9.06 -3.92
N LEU A 249 -3.15 8.83 -3.53
CA LEU A 249 -3.73 9.41 -2.32
C LEU A 249 -3.60 8.41 -1.17
N ILE A 250 -3.09 8.90 -0.03
CA ILE A 250 -2.89 8.14 1.21
C ILE A 250 -3.57 8.89 2.35
N HIS A 251 -4.50 8.28 3.09
CA HIS A 251 -5.04 8.88 4.31
C HIS A 251 -4.32 8.39 5.57
N VAL A 252 -4.20 9.26 6.59
CA VAL A 252 -3.52 8.94 7.87
C VAL A 252 -4.44 8.31 8.93
N GLY A 253 -5.67 7.96 8.54
CA GLY A 253 -6.67 7.31 9.40
C GLY A 253 -7.75 8.28 9.87
N ASP A 254 -8.66 7.79 10.70
CA ASP A 254 -9.81 8.53 11.21
C ASP A 254 -10.63 9.17 10.09
N ILE A 255 -11.05 8.34 9.14
CA ILE A 255 -11.81 8.79 7.96
C ILE A 255 -13.33 8.84 8.22
N VAL A 256 -13.78 8.24 9.31
CA VAL A 256 -15.20 8.11 9.70
C VAL A 256 -15.45 8.59 11.14
N ALA A 257 -16.74 8.69 11.50
CA ALA A 257 -17.26 9.10 12.81
C ALA A 257 -16.94 10.56 13.18
N LYS A 258 -17.58 11.08 14.24
CA LYS A 258 -17.65 12.48 14.67
C LYS A 258 -18.38 13.43 13.72
N GLY A 259 -18.10 13.38 12.42
CA GLY A 259 -18.86 14.14 11.42
C GLY A 259 -20.16 13.46 11.00
N PRO A 260 -20.86 14.03 9.99
CA PRO A 260 -22.11 13.49 9.48
C PRO A 260 -22.00 12.02 9.04
N LEU A 261 -23.08 11.25 9.27
CA LEU A 261 -23.15 9.83 8.94
C LEU A 261 -23.02 9.58 7.42
N ASP A 262 -23.80 10.32 6.63
CA ASP A 262 -23.77 10.30 5.18
C ASP A 262 -22.37 10.64 4.66
N GLY A 263 -21.74 11.67 5.21
CA GLY A 263 -20.36 12.03 4.89
C GLY A 263 -19.35 10.91 5.19
N SER A 264 -19.49 10.20 6.31
CA SER A 264 -18.67 9.02 6.63
C SER A 264 -18.85 7.90 5.60
N LEU A 265 -20.09 7.61 5.20
CA LEU A 265 -20.40 6.57 4.20
C LEU A 265 -19.91 6.96 2.79
N ASP A 266 -19.98 8.24 2.44
CA ASP A 266 -19.53 8.76 1.16
C ASP A 266 -18.00 8.74 1.03
N VAL A 267 -17.27 9.10 2.10
CA VAL A 267 -15.81 8.98 2.15
C VAL A 267 -15.40 7.51 1.99
N LEU A 268 -16.07 6.57 2.67
CA LEU A 268 -15.82 5.14 2.51
C LEU A 268 -16.11 4.63 1.10
N THR A 269 -17.21 5.10 0.49
CA THR A 269 -17.58 4.75 -0.88
C THR A 269 -16.53 5.25 -1.88
N PHE A 270 -16.08 6.49 -1.71
CA PHE A 270 -15.00 7.05 -2.51
C PHE A 270 -13.72 6.23 -2.36
N ALA A 271 -13.33 5.94 -1.10
CA ALA A 271 -12.11 5.19 -0.80
C ALA A 271 -12.11 3.79 -1.43
N THR A 272 -13.23 3.08 -1.31
CA THR A 272 -13.42 1.73 -1.89
C THR A 272 -13.39 1.78 -3.42
N LYS A 273 -14.16 2.68 -4.03
CA LYS A 273 -14.28 2.80 -5.50
C LYS A 273 -12.97 3.17 -6.18
N HIS A 274 -12.14 3.99 -5.53
CA HIS A 274 -10.88 4.47 -6.08
C HIS A 274 -9.65 3.72 -5.56
N ASN A 275 -9.85 2.67 -4.76
CA ASN A 275 -8.80 1.88 -4.12
C ASN A 275 -7.77 2.78 -3.43
N ILE A 276 -8.27 3.73 -2.64
CA ILE A 276 -7.44 4.69 -1.91
C ILE A 276 -6.62 3.94 -0.88
N THR A 277 -5.36 4.32 -0.72
CA THR A 277 -4.46 3.69 0.25
C THR A 277 -4.54 4.47 1.57
N GLY A 278 -4.25 3.82 2.68
CA GLY A 278 -4.28 4.49 3.97
C GLY A 278 -3.89 3.59 5.12
N ILE A 279 -4.01 4.12 6.32
CA ILE A 279 -3.82 3.40 7.57
C ILE A 279 -5.07 3.56 8.44
N ARG A 280 -5.20 2.70 9.45
CA ARG A 280 -6.33 2.72 10.39
C ARG A 280 -6.08 3.69 11.53
N GLY A 281 -7.06 4.55 11.80
CA GLY A 281 -7.12 5.38 13.00
C GLY A 281 -7.90 4.76 14.16
N ASN A 282 -7.88 5.42 15.32
CA ASN A 282 -8.55 4.88 16.51
C ASN A 282 -10.08 4.94 16.37
N HIS A 283 -10.66 5.92 15.69
CA HIS A 283 -12.09 5.96 15.41
C HIS A 283 -12.49 4.88 14.40
N ASP A 284 -11.67 4.67 13.36
CA ASP A 284 -11.88 3.59 12.39
C ASP A 284 -11.91 2.21 13.09
N GLN A 285 -10.97 1.98 14.02
CA GLN A 285 -10.89 0.74 14.81
C GLN A 285 -12.13 0.50 15.69
N MET A 286 -12.72 1.57 16.27
CA MET A 286 -13.95 1.47 17.05
C MET A 286 -15.14 1.09 16.17
N VAL A 287 -15.24 1.65 14.96
CA VAL A 287 -16.29 1.28 13.99
C VAL A 287 -16.17 -0.19 13.59
N ILE A 288 -14.97 -0.69 13.32
CA ILE A 288 -14.74 -2.12 13.02
C ILE A 288 -15.15 -3.01 14.19
N GLY A 289 -14.81 -2.60 15.42
CA GLY A 289 -15.23 -3.29 16.63
C GLY A 289 -16.75 -3.40 16.73
N TRP A 290 -17.45 -2.28 16.53
CA TRP A 290 -18.91 -2.27 16.49
C TRP A 290 -19.47 -3.15 15.38
N ARG A 291 -18.87 -3.13 14.19
CA ARG A 291 -19.31 -3.99 13.07
C ARG A 291 -19.21 -5.47 13.44
N ALA A 292 -18.09 -5.90 14.00
CA ALA A 292 -17.89 -7.28 14.44
C ALA A 292 -18.89 -7.68 15.56
N TRP A 293 -19.17 -6.77 16.50
CA TRP A 293 -20.17 -7.00 17.54
C TRP A 293 -21.58 -7.15 16.95
N ILE A 294 -21.97 -6.26 16.02
CA ILE A 294 -23.26 -6.32 15.33
C ILE A 294 -23.40 -7.64 14.57
N GLU A 295 -22.38 -8.03 13.79
CA GLU A 295 -22.38 -9.30 13.05
C GLU A 295 -22.50 -10.50 13.99
N ASN A 296 -21.78 -10.50 15.10
CA ASN A 296 -21.92 -11.54 16.12
C ASN A 296 -23.35 -11.58 16.66
N VAL A 297 -23.94 -10.46 17.06
CA VAL A 297 -25.34 -10.40 17.53
C VAL A 297 -26.32 -10.92 16.47
N LEU A 298 -26.16 -10.52 15.21
CA LEU A 298 -27.04 -10.93 14.11
C LEU A 298 -26.92 -12.43 13.79
N SER A 299 -25.78 -13.06 14.08
CA SER A 299 -25.58 -14.50 13.93
C SER A 299 -26.29 -15.35 14.99
N GLN A 300 -26.69 -14.75 16.12
CA GLN A 300 -27.33 -15.48 17.22
C GLN A 300 -28.83 -15.67 16.98
N SER A 301 -29.36 -16.79 17.49
CA SER A 301 -30.81 -17.04 17.48
C SER A 301 -31.54 -15.94 18.27
N GLY A 302 -32.48 -15.25 17.60
CA GLY A 302 -33.22 -14.12 18.19
C GLY A 302 -32.42 -12.81 18.32
N GLY A 303 -31.14 -12.78 17.94
CA GLY A 303 -30.27 -11.62 18.09
C GLY A 303 -30.73 -10.41 17.25
N ARG A 304 -31.18 -10.66 16.01
CA ARG A 304 -31.77 -9.61 15.16
C ARG A 304 -32.98 -8.93 15.81
N TYR A 305 -33.93 -9.74 16.31
CA TYR A 305 -35.11 -9.23 16.99
C TYR A 305 -34.77 -8.45 18.25
N TRP A 306 -33.81 -8.95 19.03
CA TRP A 306 -33.32 -8.28 20.22
C TRP A 306 -32.69 -6.92 19.90
N LEU A 307 -31.83 -6.85 18.88
CA LEU A 307 -31.17 -5.62 18.47
C LEU A 307 -32.17 -4.58 17.96
N GLU A 308 -33.08 -4.97 17.07
CA GLU A 308 -34.14 -4.08 16.56
C GLU A 308 -35.03 -3.54 17.68
N LYS A 309 -35.35 -4.36 18.69
CA LYS A 309 -36.08 -3.90 19.88
C LYS A 309 -35.28 -2.91 20.71
N LEU A 310 -33.99 -3.13 20.86
CA LEU A 310 -33.10 -2.26 21.63
C LEU A 310 -32.93 -0.89 20.94
N GLU A 311 -32.79 -0.88 19.62
CA GLU A 311 -32.68 0.32 18.78
C GLU A 311 -33.95 1.19 18.85
N LYS A 312 -35.13 0.57 18.90
CA LYS A 312 -36.44 1.25 18.99
C LYS A 312 -36.72 1.92 20.35
N LYS A 313 -35.97 1.59 21.41
CA LYS A 313 -36.16 2.21 22.73
C LYS A 313 -35.74 3.68 22.71
N SER A 314 -36.45 4.52 23.46
CA SER A 314 -35.97 5.87 23.75
C SER A 314 -34.63 5.83 24.51
N LYS A 315 -33.85 6.91 24.46
CA LYS A 315 -32.54 6.98 25.14
C LYS A 315 -32.63 6.57 26.62
N LYS A 316 -33.63 7.10 27.34
CA LYS A 316 -33.86 6.81 28.77
C LYS A 316 -34.20 5.34 29.03
N GLU A 317 -35.10 4.75 28.24
CA GLU A 317 -35.46 3.34 28.37
C GLU A 317 -34.30 2.41 28.02
N ARG A 318 -33.51 2.81 27.03
CA ARG A 318 -32.34 2.07 26.58
C ARG A 318 -31.25 2.04 27.65
N GLU A 319 -30.92 3.20 28.23
CA GLU A 319 -29.94 3.29 29.32
C GLU A 319 -30.36 2.46 30.54
N ALA A 320 -31.65 2.52 30.92
CA ALA A 320 -32.19 1.68 31.99
C ALA A 320 -32.06 0.19 31.67
N TYR A 321 -32.47 -0.20 30.45
CA TYR A 321 -32.35 -1.59 29.99
C TYR A 321 -30.91 -2.09 29.98
N LEU A 322 -29.96 -1.30 29.46
CA LEU A 322 -28.54 -1.67 29.40
C LEU A 322 -27.94 -1.81 30.80
N LYS A 323 -28.34 -0.96 31.74
CA LYS A 323 -27.92 -1.08 33.15
C LYS A 323 -28.38 -2.40 33.78
N ASP A 324 -29.65 -2.77 33.57
CA ASP A 324 -30.21 -4.01 34.08
C ASP A 324 -29.60 -5.24 33.39
N LEU A 325 -29.39 -5.17 32.07
CA LEU A 325 -28.70 -6.19 31.28
C LEU A 325 -27.29 -6.45 31.82
N LYS A 326 -26.49 -5.41 32.08
CA LYS A 326 -25.15 -5.55 32.68
C LYS A 326 -25.20 -6.29 34.02
N LYS A 327 -26.19 -6.00 34.86
CA LYS A 327 -26.38 -6.68 36.16
C LYS A 327 -26.78 -8.15 35.97
N ALA A 328 -27.63 -8.45 35.01
CA ALA A 328 -28.08 -9.81 34.70
C ALA A 328 -26.95 -10.67 34.11
N LEU A 329 -26.15 -10.10 33.19
CA LEU A 329 -24.95 -10.75 32.62
C LEU A 329 -23.94 -11.12 33.71
N ARG A 330 -23.64 -10.21 34.65
CA ARG A 330 -22.76 -10.50 35.80
C ARG A 330 -23.26 -11.64 36.69
N LYS A 331 -24.58 -11.88 36.71
CA LYS A 331 -25.22 -12.96 37.47
C LYS A 331 -25.43 -14.24 36.64
N GLY A 332 -24.96 -14.29 35.40
CA GLY A 332 -25.17 -15.43 34.50
C GLY A 332 -26.63 -15.64 34.11
N LYS A 333 -27.47 -14.60 34.17
CA LYS A 333 -28.92 -14.69 33.89
C LYS A 333 -29.31 -14.31 32.47
N GLU A 334 -28.35 -13.90 31.65
CA GLU A 334 -28.54 -13.46 30.26
C GLU A 334 -27.39 -14.02 29.42
N GLU A 335 -27.61 -14.15 28.11
CA GLU A 335 -26.62 -14.71 27.19
C GLU A 335 -25.45 -13.74 26.98
N GLY A 336 -24.22 -14.26 27.02
CA GLY A 336 -23.00 -13.47 26.93
C GLY A 336 -22.85 -12.65 25.65
N TRP A 337 -23.47 -13.08 24.54
CA TRP A 337 -23.42 -12.37 23.26
C TRP A 337 -24.16 -11.02 23.29
N LYS A 338 -25.02 -10.77 24.29
CA LYS A 338 -25.68 -9.46 24.51
C LYS A 338 -24.75 -8.43 25.17
N ARG A 339 -23.54 -8.84 25.61
CA ARG A 339 -22.61 -7.96 26.31
C ARG A 339 -22.10 -6.86 25.38
N ILE A 340 -22.26 -5.61 25.80
CA ILE A 340 -21.62 -4.43 25.20
C ILE A 340 -20.43 -4.04 26.08
N PRO A 341 -19.23 -3.76 25.53
CA PRO A 341 -18.10 -3.24 26.29
C PRO A 341 -18.45 -1.98 27.08
N ASP A 342 -17.82 -1.78 28.24
CA ASP A 342 -18.22 -0.71 29.16
C ASP A 342 -17.88 0.69 28.65
N ASP A 343 -16.85 0.79 27.81
CA ASP A 343 -16.34 2.00 27.17
C ASP A 343 -16.99 2.29 25.80
N TRP A 344 -17.96 1.48 25.39
CA TRP A 344 -18.63 1.62 24.09
C TRP A 344 -20.00 2.29 24.24
N GLU A 345 -20.22 3.34 23.45
CA GLU A 345 -21.49 4.07 23.40
C GLU A 345 -22.44 3.46 22.36
N PHE A 346 -23.42 2.69 22.82
CA PHE A 346 -24.41 2.08 21.94
C PHE A 346 -25.31 3.15 21.30
N MET A 347 -25.45 3.10 19.98
CA MET A 347 -26.08 4.16 19.16
C MET A 347 -25.38 5.52 19.21
N GLY A 348 -24.11 5.57 19.61
CA GLY A 348 -23.24 6.69 19.28
C GLY A 348 -22.77 6.64 17.81
N ASP A 349 -21.90 7.57 17.43
CA ASP A 349 -21.41 7.72 16.05
C ASP A 349 -20.80 6.43 15.51
N HIS A 350 -19.91 5.79 16.27
CA HIS A 350 -19.22 4.58 15.82
C HIS A 350 -20.19 3.43 15.54
N TYR A 351 -21.18 3.24 16.42
CA TYR A 351 -22.23 2.25 16.22
C TYR A 351 -23.02 2.54 14.94
N THR A 352 -23.41 3.81 14.77
CA THR A 352 -24.30 4.22 13.67
C THR A 352 -23.62 4.04 12.32
N VAL A 353 -22.32 4.40 12.21
CA VAL A 353 -21.53 4.13 11.00
C VAL A 353 -21.40 2.61 10.76
N ALA A 354 -21.03 1.83 11.79
CA ALA A 354 -20.89 0.38 11.68
C ALA A 354 -22.19 -0.36 11.28
N ARG A 355 -23.32 0.14 11.78
CA ARG A 355 -24.66 -0.39 11.50
C ARG A 355 -25.13 -0.08 10.09
N SER A 356 -24.70 1.06 9.53
CA SER A 356 -25.16 1.57 8.23
C SER A 356 -24.27 1.20 7.05
N MET A 357 -22.99 0.88 7.30
CA MET A 357 -22.06 0.51 6.23
C MET A 357 -22.39 -0.83 5.57
N ASN A 358 -22.05 -0.95 4.29
CA ASN A 358 -22.10 -2.20 3.54
C ASN A 358 -20.82 -3.04 3.73
N ASP A 359 -20.79 -4.25 3.19
CA ASP A 359 -19.69 -5.19 3.38
C ASP A 359 -18.39 -4.75 2.68
N GLU A 360 -18.46 -4.07 1.53
CA GLU A 360 -17.28 -3.56 0.82
C GLU A 360 -16.58 -2.46 1.63
N GLN A 361 -17.35 -1.55 2.20
CA GLN A 361 -16.87 -0.49 3.08
C GLN A 361 -16.26 -1.06 4.37
N ALA A 362 -16.90 -2.07 4.97
CA ALA A 362 -16.38 -2.78 6.14
C ALA A 362 -15.06 -3.50 5.80
N PHE A 363 -15.01 -4.15 4.63
CA PHE A 363 -13.81 -4.83 4.13
C PHE A 363 -12.66 -3.85 3.93
N TYR A 364 -12.91 -2.67 3.34
CA TYR A 364 -11.91 -1.62 3.19
C TYR A 364 -11.26 -1.27 4.54
N LEU A 365 -12.07 -0.87 5.54
CA LEU A 365 -11.56 -0.49 6.87
C LEU A 365 -10.80 -1.62 7.57
N ARG A 366 -11.29 -2.87 7.46
CA ARG A 366 -10.64 -4.07 8.03
C ARG A 366 -9.28 -4.38 7.41
N ASN A 367 -9.04 -3.98 6.16
CA ASN A 367 -7.78 -4.23 5.47
C ASN A 367 -6.77 -3.09 5.61
N LEU A 368 -7.14 -1.95 6.21
CA LEU A 368 -6.19 -0.89 6.49
C LEU A 368 -5.12 -1.35 7.50
N PRO A 369 -3.81 -1.21 7.19
CA PRO A 369 -2.74 -1.49 8.15
C PRO A 369 -2.68 -0.41 9.25
N LEU A 370 -2.02 -0.74 10.37
CA LEU A 370 -1.81 0.21 11.47
C LEU A 370 -0.58 1.11 11.27
N VAL A 371 0.40 0.61 10.51
CA VAL A 371 1.63 1.31 10.13
C VAL A 371 1.87 1.06 8.66
N MET A 372 2.24 2.10 7.92
CA MET A 372 2.72 1.99 6.54
C MET A 372 4.18 2.38 6.48
N HIS A 373 5.05 1.42 6.20
CA HIS A 373 6.47 1.69 5.93
C HIS A 373 6.66 1.91 4.44
N ILE A 374 7.30 3.02 4.07
CA ILE A 374 7.61 3.39 2.69
C ILE A 374 9.14 3.49 2.58
N PRO A 375 9.84 2.36 2.39
CA PRO A 375 11.31 2.31 2.41
C PRO A 375 11.95 3.29 1.42
N ARG A 376 11.38 3.39 0.22
CA ARG A 376 11.85 4.30 -0.83
C ARG A 376 11.78 5.76 -0.45
N LEU A 377 10.91 6.15 0.47
CA LEU A 377 10.84 7.52 0.97
C LEU A 377 11.55 7.70 2.32
N HIS A 378 12.11 6.61 2.87
CA HIS A 378 12.57 6.52 4.26
C HIS A 378 11.54 7.11 5.20
N ALA A 379 10.30 6.63 5.08
CA ALA A 379 9.17 7.22 5.77
C ALA A 379 8.21 6.18 6.35
N PHE A 380 7.54 6.58 7.42
CA PHE A 380 6.44 5.87 8.03
C PHE A 380 5.18 6.73 7.98
N VAL A 381 4.03 6.10 7.78
CA VAL A 381 2.71 6.67 8.05
C VAL A 381 2.11 5.93 9.24
N VAL A 382 1.73 6.66 10.28
CA VAL A 382 1.11 6.16 11.51
C VAL A 382 -0.02 7.08 11.92
N HIS A 383 -1.07 6.57 12.57
CA HIS A 383 -2.19 7.43 12.87
C HIS A 383 -1.85 8.43 13.98
N ALA A 384 -1.33 7.95 15.13
CA ALA A 384 -0.98 8.84 16.24
C ALA A 384 0.52 9.10 16.36
N GLY A 385 1.34 8.04 16.34
CA GLY A 385 2.78 8.20 16.45
C GLY A 385 3.59 6.93 16.54
N LEU A 386 4.90 7.12 16.50
CA LEU A 386 5.91 6.07 16.55
C LEU A 386 7.08 6.54 17.42
N LEU A 387 7.64 5.66 18.25
CA LEU A 387 8.82 6.00 19.04
C LEU A 387 10.11 5.66 18.27
N PRO A 388 11.15 6.53 18.31
CA PRO A 388 12.43 6.26 17.65
C PRO A 388 13.31 5.28 18.44
N LEU A 389 12.94 4.97 19.69
CA LEU A 389 13.71 4.17 20.65
C LEU A 389 12.80 3.61 21.75
N ASP A 390 13.28 2.61 22.49
CA ASP A 390 12.65 2.16 23.74
C ASP A 390 12.98 3.16 24.87
N PRO A 391 12.01 3.90 25.44
CA PRO A 391 12.23 4.93 26.45
C PRO A 391 12.82 4.38 27.75
N ARG A 392 12.78 3.06 27.97
CA ARG A 392 13.38 2.41 29.16
C ARG A 392 14.90 2.24 29.08
N ARG A 393 15.53 2.69 27.99
CA ARG A 393 16.96 2.52 27.72
C ARG A 393 17.58 3.83 27.28
N SER A 394 18.88 3.99 27.53
CA SER A 394 19.65 5.09 26.95
C SER A 394 19.57 5.06 25.42
N ALA A 395 19.57 6.24 24.80
CA ALA A 395 19.54 6.41 23.35
C ALA A 395 20.78 5.87 22.63
N THR A 396 21.88 5.59 23.35
CA THR A 396 23.13 5.00 22.81
C THR A 396 23.28 3.51 23.14
N SER A 397 22.29 2.88 23.76
CA SER A 397 22.35 1.45 24.06
C SER A 397 22.35 0.65 22.77
N THR A 398 23.23 -0.34 22.64
CA THR A 398 23.32 -1.25 21.48
C THR A 398 22.03 -2.06 21.23
N ARG A 399 21.09 -2.06 22.19
CA ARG A 399 19.76 -2.66 22.03
C ARG A 399 18.74 -1.72 21.37
N GLN A 400 19.12 -0.48 21.05
CA GLN A 400 18.29 0.45 20.31
C GLN A 400 18.52 0.27 18.80
N PRO A 401 17.47 0.32 17.97
CA PRO A 401 17.60 0.13 16.52
C PRO A 401 18.42 1.24 15.84
N LEU A 402 18.42 2.45 16.40
CA LEU A 402 19.17 3.58 15.86
C LEU A 402 20.60 3.69 16.39
N ALA A 403 20.98 2.91 17.42
CA ALA A 403 22.30 3.00 18.04
C ALA A 403 23.27 1.89 17.58
N ARG A 404 22.90 1.12 16.56
CA ARG A 404 23.71 0.05 15.97
C ARG A 404 23.59 0.08 14.44
N VAL A 405 24.66 -0.32 13.77
CA VAL A 405 24.59 -0.64 12.34
C VAL A 405 23.91 -2.00 12.20
N PRO A 406 22.89 -2.16 11.34
CA PRO A 406 22.30 -3.47 11.07
C PRO A 406 23.30 -4.45 10.43
N GLU A 407 23.10 -5.75 10.61
CA GLU A 407 23.91 -6.77 9.96
C GLU A 407 23.50 -6.91 8.48
N ASP A 408 24.47 -7.05 7.57
CA ASP A 408 24.21 -7.37 6.15
C ASP A 408 24.23 -8.90 5.99
N GLU A 409 23.06 -9.51 5.78
CA GLU A 409 22.95 -10.97 5.55
C GLU A 409 23.58 -11.37 4.21
N ASP A 410 23.63 -10.45 3.24
CA ASP A 410 24.30 -10.63 1.95
C ASP A 410 25.75 -10.13 2.05
N LYS A 411 26.69 -11.07 2.20
CA LYS A 411 28.14 -10.78 2.30
C LYS A 411 28.71 -10.19 0.99
N GLY A 412 28.53 -8.89 0.76
CA GLY A 412 29.50 -8.03 0.09
C GLY A 412 29.54 -7.99 -1.44
N GLU A 413 28.51 -8.39 -2.18
CA GLU A 413 28.46 -8.15 -3.63
C GLU A 413 27.43 -7.06 -3.99
N GLY A 414 27.89 -5.82 -4.21
CA GLY A 414 27.03 -4.71 -4.65
C GLY A 414 27.70 -3.33 -4.59
N LYS A 415 27.15 -2.32 -5.28
CA LYS A 415 27.66 -0.94 -5.18
C LYS A 415 27.37 -0.39 -3.79
N LYS A 416 28.27 0.44 -3.23
CA LYS A 416 28.15 1.05 -1.88
C LYS A 416 26.78 1.69 -1.59
N LYS A 417 26.16 2.32 -2.59
CA LYS A 417 24.81 2.93 -2.48
C LYS A 417 23.71 1.88 -2.23
N ASP A 418 23.82 0.72 -2.87
CA ASP A 418 22.84 -0.35 -2.75
C ASP A 418 22.94 -1.01 -1.36
N VAL A 419 24.15 -1.14 -0.82
CA VAL A 419 24.40 -1.62 0.56
C VAL A 419 23.77 -0.70 1.60
N VAL A 420 24.00 0.61 1.50
CA VAL A 420 23.41 1.59 2.43
C VAL A 420 21.88 1.52 2.39
N GLU A 421 21.29 1.46 1.20
CA GLU A 421 19.83 1.35 1.05
C GLU A 421 19.29 0.10 1.74
N ARG A 422 19.90 -1.08 1.52
CA ARG A 422 19.49 -2.33 2.19
C ARG A 422 19.55 -2.21 3.71
N LEU A 423 20.67 -1.73 4.24
CA LEU A 423 20.86 -1.55 5.68
C LEU A 423 19.85 -0.57 6.28
N ARG A 424 19.46 0.48 5.55
CA ARG A 424 18.40 1.40 6.00
C ARG A 424 17.06 0.68 6.15
N VAL A 425 16.69 -0.17 5.19
CA VAL A 425 15.46 -0.96 5.28
C VAL A 425 15.46 -1.83 6.53
N VAL A 426 16.59 -2.47 6.85
CA VAL A 426 16.74 -3.29 8.07
C VAL A 426 16.66 -2.43 9.33
N GLN A 427 17.32 -1.26 9.36
CA GLN A 427 17.24 -0.29 10.47
C GLN A 427 15.80 0.17 10.73
N GLU A 428 15.08 0.52 9.66
CA GLU A 428 13.69 0.95 9.70
C GLU A 428 12.76 -0.18 10.17
N GLY A 429 13.00 -1.41 9.73
CA GLY A 429 12.36 -2.61 10.29
C GLY A 429 12.61 -2.75 11.79
N GLY A 430 13.84 -2.51 12.23
CA GLY A 430 14.24 -2.48 13.65
C GLY A 430 13.45 -1.46 14.48
N ILE A 431 13.11 -0.29 13.94
CA ILE A 431 12.26 0.69 14.64
C ILE A 431 10.89 0.08 14.96
N LEU A 432 10.34 -0.74 14.07
CA LEU A 432 9.04 -1.40 14.24
C LEU A 432 9.13 -2.63 15.16
N SER A 433 10.19 -3.44 15.05
CA SER A 433 10.33 -4.72 15.76
C SER A 433 11.00 -4.61 17.13
N ASP A 434 12.01 -3.76 17.26
CA ASP A 434 12.93 -3.74 18.41
C ASP A 434 12.44 -2.80 19.51
N VAL A 435 11.59 -1.82 19.17
CA VAL A 435 10.95 -0.90 20.12
C VAL A 435 9.63 -1.50 20.60
N PRO A 436 9.51 -1.99 21.85
CA PRO A 436 8.35 -2.77 22.26
C PRO A 436 7.03 -2.01 22.22
N GLN A 437 7.08 -0.69 22.43
CA GLN A 437 5.91 0.19 22.38
C GLN A 437 5.34 0.30 20.96
N ASN A 438 6.16 0.17 19.92
CA ASN A 438 5.73 0.24 18.52
C ASN A 438 5.03 -1.06 18.05
N LYS A 439 5.18 -2.16 18.79
CA LYS A 439 4.50 -3.44 18.52
C LYS A 439 3.08 -3.51 19.08
N ASP A 440 2.72 -2.57 19.93
CA ASP A 440 1.39 -2.50 20.52
C ASP A 440 0.47 -1.65 19.62
N PRO A 441 -0.58 -2.25 19.00
CA PRO A 441 -1.56 -1.55 18.20
C PRO A 441 -2.16 -0.32 18.88
N TRP A 442 -2.41 -0.41 20.19
CA TRP A 442 -3.02 0.67 20.94
C TRP A 442 -2.10 1.89 20.98
N ASN A 443 -0.79 1.69 21.18
CA ASN A 443 0.17 2.79 21.23
C ASN A 443 0.24 3.53 19.89
N VAL A 444 0.38 2.81 18.77
CA VAL A 444 0.51 3.43 17.43
C VAL A 444 -0.71 4.27 17.06
N MET A 445 -1.90 3.88 17.52
CA MET A 445 -3.16 4.59 17.26
C MET A 445 -3.52 5.66 18.29
N ASN A 446 -2.85 5.72 19.47
CA ASN A 446 -3.28 6.60 20.56
C ASN A 446 -2.16 7.43 21.21
N VAL A 447 -0.88 7.20 20.88
CA VAL A 447 0.23 7.90 21.53
C VAL A 447 0.19 9.41 21.26
N ARG A 448 0.25 10.19 22.34
CA ARG A 448 0.50 11.63 22.29
C ARG A 448 1.77 12.01 23.03
N SER A 449 2.06 11.32 24.13
CA SER A 449 3.19 11.60 24.99
C SER A 449 3.74 10.36 25.69
N ILE A 450 4.97 10.48 26.20
CA ILE A 450 5.64 9.51 27.06
C ILE A 450 5.71 10.10 28.47
N LEU A 451 5.23 9.36 29.47
CA LEU A 451 5.23 9.76 30.87
C LEU A 451 6.62 9.56 31.51
N LYS A 452 6.81 10.09 32.73
CA LYS A 452 8.09 9.99 33.47
C LYS A 452 8.49 8.55 33.80
N ASP A 453 7.52 7.65 33.92
CA ASP A 453 7.72 6.22 34.15
C ASP A 453 7.95 5.43 32.84
N ASN A 454 8.14 6.12 31.72
CA ASN A 454 8.32 5.58 30.37
C ASN A 454 7.08 4.91 29.76
N SER A 455 5.89 5.06 30.38
CA SER A 455 4.64 4.59 29.81
C SER A 455 4.08 5.54 28.74
N ILE A 456 3.29 4.97 27.82
CA ILE A 456 2.64 5.72 26.73
C ILE A 456 1.33 6.31 27.23
N SER A 457 1.07 7.57 26.85
CA SER A 457 -0.16 8.27 27.20
C SER A 457 -0.84 8.87 25.97
N ARG A 458 -2.17 8.84 26.01
CA ARG A 458 -3.08 9.54 25.08
C ARG A 458 -3.36 10.99 25.49
N ASP A 459 -2.80 11.45 26.61
CA ASP A 459 -3.00 12.81 27.12
C ASP A 459 -1.84 13.71 26.70
N SER A 460 -2.12 14.67 25.83
CA SER A 460 -1.12 15.62 25.32
C SER A 460 -0.62 16.62 26.37
N LYS A 461 -1.30 16.77 27.50
CA LYS A 461 -0.92 17.71 28.57
C LYS A 461 0.06 17.09 29.59
N LYS A 462 0.24 15.77 29.54
CA LYS A 462 1.10 15.04 30.48
C LYS A 462 2.31 14.48 29.75
N GLY A 463 3.46 14.48 30.41
CA GLY A 463 4.68 13.87 29.87
C GLY A 463 5.29 14.65 28.71
N SER A 464 6.17 13.97 27.97
CA SER A 464 6.92 14.53 26.84
C SER A 464 6.28 14.10 25.53
N ALA A 465 5.99 15.03 24.63
CA ALA A 465 5.42 14.72 23.32
C ALA A 465 6.38 13.85 22.49
N TRP A 466 5.84 12.84 21.79
CA TRP A 466 6.66 11.88 21.04
C TRP A 466 7.32 12.52 19.80
N ALA A 467 6.64 13.43 19.10
CA ALA A 467 7.14 14.00 17.85
C ALA A 467 8.41 14.86 18.05
N PRO A 468 8.50 15.74 19.07
CA PRO A 468 9.76 16.37 19.45
C PRO A 468 10.87 15.37 19.80
N LEU A 469 10.54 14.28 20.51
CA LEU A 469 11.51 13.21 20.83
C LEU A 469 12.04 12.55 19.55
N TRP A 470 11.16 12.20 18.60
CA TRP A 470 11.55 11.66 17.29
C TRP A 470 12.57 12.55 16.60
N ASN A 471 12.24 13.83 16.40
CA ASN A 471 13.13 14.78 15.73
C ASN A 471 14.47 14.93 16.47
N SER A 472 14.44 14.94 17.81
CA SER A 472 15.63 15.09 18.67
C SER A 472 16.59 13.90 18.61
N ILE A 473 16.08 12.69 18.41
CA ILE A 473 16.87 11.46 18.28
C ILE A 473 17.35 11.28 16.84
N VAL A 474 16.45 11.38 15.87
CA VAL A 474 16.74 11.16 14.45
C VAL A 474 17.70 12.22 13.90
N SER A 475 17.73 13.43 14.46
CA SER A 475 18.74 14.44 14.10
C SER A 475 20.18 14.06 14.47
N ARG A 476 20.37 12.99 15.26
CA ARG A 476 21.70 12.49 15.65
C ARG A 476 22.25 11.45 14.68
N CYS A 477 21.43 10.95 13.75
CA CYS A 477 21.84 9.97 12.75
C CYS A 477 22.93 10.55 11.84
N GLY A 478 24.14 9.96 11.88
CA GLY A 478 25.30 10.42 11.13
C GLY A 478 25.79 9.45 10.04
N GLY A 479 25.02 8.40 9.74
CA GLY A 479 25.32 7.38 8.74
C GLY A 479 25.99 6.13 9.31
N PHE A 480 26.09 5.07 8.49
CA PHE A 480 26.61 3.76 8.91
C PHE A 480 28.14 3.66 8.94
N ASN A 481 28.86 4.58 8.30
CA ASN A 481 30.35 4.57 8.26
C ASN A 481 30.98 5.25 9.49
N LEU A 482 30.25 5.38 10.59
CA LEU A 482 30.78 5.97 11.81
C LEU A 482 31.65 4.92 12.53
N ASP A 483 32.98 5.08 12.44
CA ASP A 483 33.94 4.35 13.28
C ASP A 483 33.79 4.83 14.71
N LEU A 484 33.11 4.02 15.53
CA LEU A 484 32.99 4.25 16.95
C LEU A 484 34.23 3.63 17.61
N ASP A 485 35.31 4.40 17.75
CA ASP A 485 36.45 4.02 18.59
C ASP A 485 36.00 3.97 20.07
N TYR A 486 35.33 2.88 20.45
CA TYR A 486 34.96 2.55 21.82
C TYR A 486 36.14 1.89 22.53
N ALA A 487 37.09 2.70 22.99
CA ALA A 487 37.94 2.31 24.11
C ALA A 487 37.53 3.18 25.32
N GLY A 488 36.73 2.61 26.20
CA GLY A 488 36.32 3.26 27.44
C GLY A 488 35.07 2.62 28.03
N GLU A 489 35.29 1.74 29.01
CA GLU A 489 34.29 1.21 29.93
C GLU A 489 33.44 2.34 30.51
N ASP A 490 32.11 2.24 30.43
CA ASP A 490 31.21 3.00 31.30
C ASP A 490 30.23 2.01 31.94
N ASP A 491 30.54 1.74 33.20
CA ASP A 491 29.87 0.91 34.19
C ASP A 491 28.38 1.30 34.39
N PRO A 492 27.42 0.36 34.53
CA PRO A 492 25.99 0.69 34.57
C PRO A 492 25.46 1.36 35.86
N GLU A 493 26.30 1.70 36.84
CA GLU A 493 25.84 2.00 38.21
C GLU A 493 25.84 3.47 38.64
N SER A 494 26.28 4.44 37.84
CA SER A 494 26.48 5.82 38.33
C SER A 494 25.57 6.89 37.72
N PHE A 495 24.24 6.74 37.73
CA PHE A 495 23.33 7.87 37.54
C PHE A 495 22.05 7.71 38.36
N MET A 496 22.23 7.61 39.67
CA MET A 496 21.24 8.05 40.65
C MET A 496 21.89 9.15 41.47
N ASP A 497 21.17 10.27 41.54
CA ASP A 497 21.20 11.28 42.60
C ASP A 497 21.74 12.70 42.31
N GLU A 498 20.98 13.63 42.89
CA GLU A 498 21.20 15.03 43.24
C GLU A 498 21.07 16.16 42.20
N GLY A 499 20.25 17.14 42.59
CA GLY A 499 19.83 18.28 41.78
C GLY A 499 20.91 19.36 41.61
N TYR A 500 20.86 20.06 40.46
CA TYR A 500 21.68 21.23 40.22
C TYR A 500 20.91 22.33 39.49
N SER A 501 21.00 23.53 40.07
CA SER A 501 20.49 24.82 39.60
C SER A 501 21.69 25.67 39.17
N GLY A 502 21.82 25.97 37.87
CA GLY A 502 22.80 26.95 37.38
C GLY A 502 23.45 26.60 36.03
N THR A 503 23.55 27.58 35.15
CA THR A 503 23.98 27.44 33.75
C THR A 503 25.49 27.21 33.59
N ILE A 504 25.88 25.95 33.44
CA ILE A 504 26.68 25.43 32.31
C ILE A 504 25.66 24.91 31.27
N LYS A 505 24.74 25.79 30.87
CA LYS A 505 23.68 25.53 29.91
C LYS A 505 24.14 25.85 28.48
N SER A 506 25.37 26.33 28.28
CA SER A 506 25.88 26.72 26.95
C SER A 506 27.07 25.86 26.48
N SER A 507 27.93 25.38 27.39
CA SER A 507 29.13 24.61 27.02
C SER A 507 28.91 23.09 27.02
N LEU A 508 28.13 22.54 27.95
CA LEU A 508 27.72 21.12 27.98
C LEU A 508 26.56 20.83 27.02
N GLU A 509 25.72 21.84 26.76
CA GLU A 509 24.82 21.83 25.62
C GLU A 509 25.58 21.74 24.29
N MET A 510 26.89 22.07 24.23
CA MET A 510 27.80 22.02 23.06
C MET A 510 28.64 20.72 22.93
N ILE A 511 28.72 19.86 23.96
CA ILE A 511 29.20 18.46 23.87
C ILE A 511 28.05 17.58 23.33
N LYS A 512 27.43 18.09 22.25
CA LYS A 512 26.12 17.78 21.68
C LYS A 512 26.03 16.34 21.20
N LYS A 513 25.23 15.55 21.94
CA LYS A 513 24.58 14.29 21.51
C LYS A 513 25.43 13.44 20.57
N LYS A 514 26.24 12.52 21.14
CA LYS A 514 27.02 11.52 20.39
C LYS A 514 26.24 11.05 19.14
N PRO A 515 26.83 11.14 17.93
CA PRO A 515 26.15 10.73 16.71
C PRO A 515 25.76 9.27 16.81
N LEU A 516 24.68 8.92 16.15
CA LEU A 516 24.15 7.57 16.11
C LEU A 516 24.48 6.96 14.73
N PRO A 517 24.91 5.68 14.68
CA PRO A 517 25.25 4.98 13.44
C PRO A 517 23.98 4.57 12.68
N CYS A 518 23.21 5.57 12.28
CA CYS A 518 21.92 5.42 11.63
C CYS A 518 21.73 6.45 10.52
N TYR A 519 20.71 6.23 9.70
CA TYR A 519 20.14 7.21 8.79
C TYR A 519 18.76 7.68 9.27
N PRO A 520 18.36 8.93 8.98
CA PRO A 520 17.10 9.46 9.44
C PRO A 520 15.90 8.97 8.61
N SER A 521 14.73 8.89 9.26
CA SER A 521 13.45 8.57 8.62
C SER A 521 12.36 9.60 9.01
N THR A 522 11.41 9.83 8.10
CA THR A 522 10.29 10.78 8.29
C THR A 522 9.03 10.08 8.78
N VAL A 523 8.24 10.70 9.65
CA VAL A 523 6.93 10.17 10.07
C VAL A 523 5.81 11.13 9.66
N VAL A 524 4.81 10.63 8.96
CA VAL A 524 3.56 11.35 8.63
C VAL A 524 2.44 10.81 9.53
N TYR A 525 1.67 11.70 10.17
CA TYR A 525 0.69 11.30 11.18
C TYR A 525 -0.52 12.24 11.32
N GLY A 526 -1.56 11.75 12.00
CA GLY A 526 -2.82 12.43 12.35
C GLY A 526 -3.03 12.58 13.87
N HIS A 527 -4.26 12.39 14.36
CA HIS A 527 -4.63 12.20 15.78
C HIS A 527 -4.31 13.35 16.77
N ALA A 528 -3.90 14.51 16.28
CA ALA A 528 -3.29 15.58 17.03
C ALA A 528 -3.96 16.95 16.87
N ALA A 529 -5.27 17.00 16.63
CA ALA A 529 -6.05 18.21 16.32
C ALA A 529 -5.75 19.41 17.23
N SER A 530 -5.52 19.17 18.53
CA SER A 530 -5.21 20.23 19.50
C SER A 530 -3.90 20.98 19.21
N ARG A 531 -2.96 20.36 18.49
CA ARG A 531 -1.69 20.97 18.07
C ARG A 531 -1.81 21.73 16.75
N GLY A 532 -2.90 21.55 16.00
CA GLY A 532 -3.02 22.08 14.64
C GLY A 532 -1.96 21.50 13.72
N LEU A 533 -1.56 22.28 12.71
CA LEU A 533 -0.56 21.87 11.74
C LEU A 533 0.84 21.79 12.39
N ASP A 534 1.40 20.58 12.54
CA ASP A 534 2.69 20.33 13.22
C ASP A 534 3.73 19.81 12.22
N ILE A 535 4.37 20.74 11.49
CA ILE A 535 5.39 20.42 10.48
C ILE A 535 6.78 20.61 11.06
N ARG A 536 7.53 19.51 11.20
CA ARG A 536 8.93 19.47 11.66
C ARG A 536 9.81 18.84 10.59
N ARG A 537 11.14 18.87 10.78
CA ARG A 537 12.09 18.32 9.79
C ARG A 537 11.82 16.84 9.46
N TRP A 538 11.55 16.02 10.48
CA TRP A 538 11.40 14.56 10.37
C TRP A 538 10.01 14.05 10.77
N THR A 539 9.07 14.93 11.13
CA THR A 539 7.68 14.53 11.44
C THR A 539 6.69 15.53 10.84
N LYS A 540 5.58 15.04 10.27
CA LYS A 540 4.54 15.83 9.58
C LYS A 540 3.17 15.47 10.15
N GLY A 541 2.63 16.31 11.04
CA GLY A 541 1.30 16.15 11.62
C GLY A 541 0.25 16.86 10.78
N LEU A 542 -0.75 16.12 10.29
CA LEU A 542 -1.76 16.59 9.35
C LEU A 542 -3.17 16.73 9.94
N ASP A 543 -3.40 16.25 11.17
CA ASP A 543 -4.67 16.48 11.86
C ASP A 543 -4.77 17.93 12.34
N THR A 544 -5.42 18.74 11.51
CA THR A 544 -5.68 20.15 11.77
C THR A 544 -7.06 20.41 12.39
N GLY A 545 -7.79 19.36 12.79
CA GLY A 545 -9.06 19.46 13.51
C GLY A 545 -10.26 19.88 12.67
N CYS A 546 -10.38 19.36 11.44
CA CYS A 546 -11.48 19.71 10.51
C CYS A 546 -12.88 19.56 11.14
N VAL A 547 -13.11 18.49 11.88
CA VAL A 547 -14.39 18.22 12.56
C VAL A 547 -14.73 19.20 13.70
N TYR A 548 -13.79 20.06 14.07
CA TYR A 548 -13.94 21.12 15.07
C TYR A 548 -13.97 22.52 14.43
N GLY A 549 -14.46 22.63 13.18
CA GLY A 549 -14.55 23.88 12.44
C GLY A 549 -13.23 24.51 12.01
N ARG A 550 -12.12 23.74 12.07
CA ARG A 550 -10.79 24.25 11.69
C ARG A 550 -10.52 23.98 10.22
N ARG A 551 -9.49 23.18 9.92
CA ARG A 551 -9.04 22.93 8.56
C ARG A 551 -8.89 21.45 8.30
N LEU A 552 -9.05 21.04 7.05
CA LEU A 552 -8.59 19.75 6.53
C LEU A 552 -7.32 19.99 5.72
N THR A 553 -6.28 19.18 5.95
CA THR A 553 -4.94 19.43 5.42
C THR A 553 -4.37 18.22 4.70
N THR A 554 -3.63 18.49 3.62
CA THR A 554 -2.85 17.49 2.90
C THR A 554 -1.40 17.91 2.69
N LEU A 555 -0.50 16.92 2.73
CA LEU A 555 0.90 17.02 2.34
C LEU A 555 1.08 16.42 0.94
N VAL A 556 1.60 17.22 0.02
CA VAL A 556 1.81 16.83 -1.38
C VAL A 556 3.30 16.67 -1.65
N LEU A 557 3.73 15.50 -2.12
CA LEU A 557 5.09 15.19 -2.57
C LEU A 557 5.10 15.02 -4.09
N SER A 558 5.90 15.80 -4.80
CA SER A 558 5.99 15.78 -6.27
C SER A 558 7.45 15.70 -6.73
N HIS A 559 7.71 15.10 -7.90
CA HIS A 559 9.03 15.17 -8.52
C HIS A 559 9.27 16.60 -9.09
N PRO A 560 10.47 17.20 -9.01
CA PRO A 560 10.73 18.58 -9.41
C PRO A 560 10.44 18.87 -10.88
N SER A 561 10.49 17.85 -11.74
CA SER A 561 10.16 17.96 -13.16
C SER A 561 8.65 17.90 -13.45
N SER A 562 7.80 17.70 -12.44
CA SER A 562 6.34 17.64 -12.58
C SER A 562 5.67 19.00 -12.43
N SER A 563 6.32 20.06 -12.89
CA SER A 563 5.75 21.42 -12.95
C SER A 563 4.53 21.43 -13.87
N LEU A 564 3.39 21.00 -13.33
CA LEU A 564 2.11 21.57 -13.72
C LEU A 564 2.22 23.04 -13.30
N THR A 565 2.39 23.89 -14.30
CA THR A 565 2.31 25.35 -14.14
C THR A 565 1.00 25.67 -13.43
N ASP A 566 1.11 26.35 -12.30
CA ASP A 566 -0.02 26.91 -11.59
C ASP A 566 -0.65 27.99 -12.49
N PRO A 567 -1.95 27.95 -12.81
CA PRO A 567 -2.60 29.00 -13.59
C PRO A 567 -2.76 30.34 -12.84
N SER A 568 -2.34 30.44 -11.57
CA SER A 568 -2.58 31.60 -10.71
C SER A 568 -1.51 32.69 -10.75
N ASP A 569 -0.43 32.54 -11.53
CA ASP A 569 0.68 33.51 -11.55
C ASP A 569 0.49 34.68 -12.53
N ASN A 570 -0.71 34.85 -13.12
CA ASN A 570 -1.05 36.05 -13.89
C ASN A 570 -2.37 36.61 -13.38
N ASP A 571 -2.32 37.58 -12.48
CA ASP A 571 -3.23 38.72 -12.48
C ASP A 571 -2.50 39.90 -11.84
N ASP A 572 -1.93 40.71 -12.73
CA ASP A 572 -1.50 42.07 -12.50
C ASP A 572 -2.75 42.92 -12.70
N ASP A 573 -3.45 43.33 -11.63
CA ASP A 573 -4.47 44.35 -11.73
C ASP A 573 -4.48 45.27 -10.49
N THR A 574 -4.15 46.51 -10.80
CA THR A 574 -4.33 47.73 -10.02
C THR A 574 -5.81 48.08 -9.82
N GLU A 575 -6.07 48.81 -8.72
CA GLU A 575 -7.25 49.65 -8.41
C GLU A 575 -8.39 49.10 -7.51
N SER A 576 -8.36 49.61 -6.27
CA SER A 576 -9.46 50.16 -5.45
C SER A 576 -10.87 49.58 -5.51
N GLY A 577 -11.34 49.12 -4.33
CA GLY A 577 -12.65 49.48 -3.81
C GLY A 577 -13.65 48.34 -3.57
N ASN A 578 -14.00 48.20 -2.29
CA ASN A 578 -15.20 47.60 -1.68
C ASN A 578 -15.18 46.12 -1.22
N GLU A 579 -15.76 46.00 -0.03
CA GLU A 579 -15.99 44.86 0.86
C GLU A 579 -16.63 43.65 0.17
N ASP A 580 -16.06 42.46 0.36
CA ASP A 580 -16.72 41.26 0.92
C ASP A 580 -15.78 40.03 0.85
N ASP A 581 -15.74 39.27 1.96
CA ASP A 581 -15.33 37.88 2.18
C ASP A 581 -14.34 37.17 1.21
N ASP A 582 -13.12 36.87 1.69
CA ASP A 582 -12.43 35.56 1.53
C ASP A 582 -11.02 35.59 2.19
N ASP A 583 -10.91 35.14 3.46
CA ASP A 583 -9.62 34.93 4.14
C ASP A 583 -8.96 33.61 3.66
N ASP A 584 -8.33 33.67 2.50
CA ASP A 584 -7.60 32.57 1.88
C ASP A 584 -6.11 32.58 2.31
N ASP A 585 -5.85 32.22 3.57
CA ASP A 585 -4.49 32.11 4.11
C ASP A 585 -3.75 30.88 3.55
N GLU A 586 -3.02 31.08 2.46
CA GLU A 586 -1.83 30.29 2.16
C GLU A 586 -0.77 30.64 3.23
N HIS A 587 -0.61 29.79 4.25
CA HIS A 587 0.53 29.91 5.17
C HIS A 587 1.82 29.68 4.39
N SER A 588 2.33 30.77 3.79
CA SER A 588 3.64 30.84 3.19
C SER A 588 4.66 30.67 4.31
N LEU A 589 5.16 29.44 4.48
CA LEU A 589 6.50 29.27 5.02
C LEU A 589 7.38 30.21 4.19
N SER A 590 7.99 31.21 4.85
CA SER A 590 8.75 32.26 4.16
C SER A 590 9.61 31.66 3.04
N ARG A 591 9.66 32.32 1.87
CA ARG A 591 10.38 31.90 0.64
C ARG A 591 11.82 31.38 0.81
N LYS A 592 12.40 31.40 2.02
CA LYS A 592 13.78 31.01 2.34
C LYS A 592 13.99 29.56 2.78
N GLU A 593 12.97 28.78 3.18
CA GLU A 593 13.17 27.36 3.52
C GLU A 593 12.14 26.46 2.84
N LYS A 594 12.53 25.83 1.72
CA LYS A 594 11.75 24.73 1.12
C LYS A 594 11.53 23.64 2.16
N MET A 595 10.27 23.26 2.42
CA MET A 595 9.93 22.14 3.29
C MET A 595 10.65 20.88 2.78
N ARG A 596 11.40 20.22 3.67
CA ARG A 596 12.16 19.01 3.35
C ARG A 596 11.40 17.76 3.79
N PHE A 597 11.54 16.70 3.02
CA PHE A 597 10.98 15.38 3.29
C PHE A 597 12.02 14.32 2.97
N GLY A 598 12.17 13.31 3.84
CA GLY A 598 13.26 12.34 3.70
C GLY A 598 14.64 12.98 3.85
N ASP A 599 15.66 12.29 3.34
CA ASP A 599 17.10 12.60 3.47
C ASP A 599 17.50 13.95 2.82
N PRO A 600 18.49 14.72 3.32
CA PRO A 600 19.08 15.85 2.59
C PRO A 600 19.51 15.56 1.15
N ASP A 601 19.93 14.34 0.81
CA ASP A 601 20.33 13.99 -0.57
C ASP A 601 19.14 13.91 -1.55
N TRP A 602 17.90 13.85 -1.03
CA TRP A 602 16.65 13.92 -1.79
C TRP A 602 16.31 15.38 -2.18
N THR A 603 17.28 16.05 -2.81
CA THR A 603 17.11 17.37 -3.44
C THR A 603 16.07 17.40 -4.58
N SER A 604 15.48 16.23 -4.89
CA SER A 604 14.53 15.99 -5.98
C SER A 604 13.11 15.62 -5.52
N ILE A 605 12.63 16.02 -4.34
CA ILE A 605 11.18 16.07 -4.06
C ILE A 605 10.78 17.51 -3.75
N SER A 606 9.79 18.02 -4.50
CA SER A 606 9.04 19.21 -4.14
C SER A 606 7.94 18.84 -3.13
N THR A 607 7.87 19.59 -2.03
CA THR A 607 6.84 19.36 -1.01
C THR A 607 6.07 20.64 -0.72
N ARG A 608 4.75 20.51 -0.59
CA ARG A 608 3.86 21.61 -0.21
C ARG A 608 2.70 21.11 0.64
N ILE A 609 2.10 22.03 1.40
CA ILE A 609 0.89 21.79 2.16
C ILE A 609 -0.28 22.45 1.42
N VAL A 610 -1.42 21.77 1.36
CA VAL A 610 -2.69 22.35 0.90
C VAL A 610 -3.71 22.15 2.00
N SER A 611 -4.52 23.17 2.28
CA SER A 611 -5.59 23.06 3.27
C SER A 611 -6.84 23.83 2.86
N VAL A 612 -7.98 23.41 3.39
CA VAL A 612 -9.29 24.08 3.23
C VAL A 612 -9.94 24.26 4.60
N SER A 613 -10.76 25.28 4.76
CA SER A 613 -11.59 25.47 5.94
C SER A 613 -12.68 24.39 6.02
N CYS A 614 -13.09 24.07 7.25
CA CYS A 614 -14.17 23.15 7.52
C CYS A 614 -15.29 23.86 8.28
N PRO A 615 -16.56 23.49 8.04
CA PRO A 615 -17.68 24.06 8.79
C PRO A 615 -17.64 23.60 10.26
N ASP A 616 -18.16 24.45 11.16
CA ASP A 616 -18.53 24.04 12.51
C ASP A 616 -19.74 23.09 12.46
N LEU A 617 -19.68 22.00 13.24
CA LEU A 617 -20.72 20.96 13.34
C LEU A 617 -21.54 21.06 14.61
#